data_AF-B1G9U8-F1
#
_entry.id   AF-B1G9U8-F1
#
_cell.length_a   1.000
_cell.length_b   1.000
_cell.length_c   1.000
_cell.angle_alpha   90.00
_cell.angle_beta   90.00
_cell.angle_gamma   90.00
#
_symmetry.space_group_name_H-M   'P 1'
#
loop_
_entity.id
_entity.type
_entity.pdbx_description
1 polymer ?
#
loop_
_entity_poly.entity_id
_entity_poly.type
_entity_poly.pdbx_seq_one_letter_code
_entity_poly.pdbx_strand_id
1 'polypeptide(L)'
;MLGVWSAARRAFVYPDFQFDRRGDLRPEVAELLTLLPKENDDAGWRSAFWLYSPHANLGGQTPAEVFESDPSRVLSVALDEFYGDPDTAW
;
A
#
# COMPACT_ATOMS: atom_id res chain seq x y z
N MET A 1 1.11 -9.51 5.47
CA MET A 1 0.48 -9.49 4.14
C MET A 1 -0.87 -8.79 4.27
N LEU A 2 -1.19 -7.88 3.35
CA LEU A 2 -2.48 -7.22 3.21
C LEU A 2 -3.46 -8.18 2.53
N GLY A 3 -4.58 -8.44 3.19
CA GLY A 3 -5.73 -9.09 2.60
C GLY A 3 -6.89 -8.10 2.52
N VAL A 4 -7.64 -8.17 1.42
CA VAL A 4 -8.84 -7.38 1.20
C VAL A 4 -10.05 -8.31 1.23
N TRP A 5 -11.05 -8.02 2.05
CA TRP A 5 -12.25 -8.87 2.13
C TRP A 5 -13.09 -8.75 0.86
N SER A 6 -13.26 -9.87 0.15
CA SER A 6 -14.16 -9.97 -1.00
C SER A 6 -15.48 -10.62 -0.57
N ALA A 7 -16.54 -9.82 -0.47
CA ALA A 7 -17.87 -10.33 -0.14
C ALA A 7 -18.36 -11.36 -1.19
N ALA A 8 -18.08 -11.13 -2.47
CA ALA A 8 -18.46 -12.03 -3.57
C ALA A 8 -17.80 -13.41 -3.45
N ARG A 9 -16.53 -13.46 -3.02
CA ARG A 9 -15.79 -14.72 -2.83
C ARG A 9 -15.90 -15.28 -1.42
N ARG A 10 -16.47 -14.50 -0.48
CA ARG A 10 -16.54 -14.80 0.96
C ARG A 10 -15.16 -15.18 1.53
N ALA A 11 -14.13 -14.49 1.06
CA ALA A 11 -12.75 -14.77 1.39
C ALA A 11 -11.90 -13.49 1.26
N PHE A 12 -10.75 -13.49 1.92
CA PHE A 12 -9.71 -12.50 1.66
C PHE A 12 -9.04 -12.77 0.31
N VAL A 13 -8.91 -11.73 -0.49
CA VAL A 13 -8.08 -11.71 -1.69
C VAL A 13 -6.85 -10.86 -1.42
N TYR A 14 -5.75 -11.16 -2.09
CA TYR A 14 -4.46 -10.54 -1.81
C TYR A 14 -4.03 -9.72 -3.02
N PRO A 15 -3.84 -8.39 -2.85
CA PRO A 15 -3.22 -7.55 -3.86
C PRO A 15 -1.91 -8.14 -4.36
N ASP A 16 -1.75 -8.15 -5.68
CA ASP A 16 -0.71 -8.87 -6.40
C ASP A 16 0.68 -8.23 -6.25
N PHE A 17 0.75 -6.92 -6.09
CA PHE A 17 2.02 -6.17 -5.91
C PHE A 17 2.89 -6.72 -4.77
N GLN A 18 2.27 -7.40 -3.79
CA GLN A 18 2.95 -7.98 -2.64
C GLN A 18 3.85 -9.15 -3.00
N PHE A 19 3.65 -9.73 -4.18
CA PHE A 19 4.37 -10.91 -4.63
C PHE A 19 5.33 -10.56 -5.76
N ASP A 20 6.46 -11.26 -5.81
CA ASP A 20 7.36 -11.21 -6.96
C ASP A 20 6.89 -12.13 -8.08
N ARG A 21 7.65 -12.19 -9.18
CA ARG A 21 7.31 -13.03 -10.34
C ARG A 21 7.34 -14.53 -10.06
N ARG A 22 7.94 -14.97 -8.95
CA ARG A 22 7.99 -16.36 -8.50
C ARG A 22 6.84 -16.69 -7.56
N GLY A 23 6.06 -15.68 -7.15
CA GLY A 23 4.98 -15.80 -6.17
C GLY A 23 5.47 -15.69 -4.73
N ASP A 24 6.73 -15.34 -4.50
CA ASP A 24 7.27 -15.11 -3.17
C ASP A 24 6.84 -13.73 -2.65
N LEU A 25 6.55 -13.63 -1.36
CA LEU A 25 6.20 -12.35 -0.75
C LEU A 25 7.43 -11.42 -0.78
N ARG A 26 7.28 -10.22 -1.34
CA ARG A 26 8.33 -9.19 -1.33
C ARG A 26 8.64 -8.77 0.11
N PRO A 27 9.91 -8.76 0.53
CA PRO A 27 10.27 -8.49 1.92
C PRO A 27 9.84 -7.08 2.38
N GLU A 28 9.84 -6.11 1.48
CA GLU A 28 9.46 -4.71 1.73
C GLU A 28 7.97 -4.55 2.10
N VAL A 29 7.13 -5.54 1.80
CA VAL A 29 5.71 -5.53 2.17
C VAL A 29 5.55 -5.44 3.68
N ALA A 30 6.41 -6.09 4.45
CA ALA A 30 6.32 -6.02 5.91
C ALA A 30 6.44 -4.58 6.42
N GLU A 31 7.39 -3.83 5.87
CA GLU A 31 7.64 -2.43 6.22
C GLU A 31 6.47 -1.55 5.77
N LEU A 32 5.99 -1.70 4.53
CA LEU A 32 4.84 -0.95 4.03
C LEU A 32 3.62 -1.11 4.94
N LEU A 33 3.33 -2.34 5.40
CA LEU A 33 2.19 -2.61 6.30
C LEU A 33 2.35 -2.01 7.71
N THR A 34 3.56 -1.61 8.10
CA THR A 34 3.75 -0.84 9.34
C THR A 34 3.35 0.61 9.17
N LEU A 35 3.42 1.15 7.96
CA LEU A 35 3.12 2.54 7.64
C LEU A 35 1.65 2.77 7.26
N LEU A 36 1.01 1.79 6.64
CA LEU A 36 -0.38 1.92 6.20
C LEU A 36 -1.36 2.10 7.38
N PRO A 37 -2.44 2.88 7.19
CA PRO A 37 -3.42 3.14 8.24
C PRO A 37 -4.12 1.85 8.66
N LYS A 38 -4.10 1.56 9.97
CA LYS A 38 -4.74 0.37 10.54
C LYS A 38 -6.13 0.62 11.11
N GLU A 39 -6.44 1.88 11.41
CA GLU A 39 -7.71 2.26 12.03
C GLU A 39 -8.87 2.10 11.05
N ASN A 40 -9.87 1.32 11.48
CA ASN A 40 -11.08 1.00 10.72
C ASN A 40 -10.80 0.36 9.34
N ASP A 41 -9.68 -0.36 9.20
CA ASP A 41 -9.31 -1.07 7.96
C ASP A 41 -9.28 -2.59 8.11
N ASP A 42 -10.15 -3.17 8.93
CA ASP A 42 -10.23 -4.61 9.16
C ASP A 42 -10.53 -5.42 7.87
N ALA A 43 -11.14 -4.77 6.88
CA ALA A 43 -11.43 -5.35 5.58
C ALA A 43 -10.34 -5.06 4.51
N GLY A 44 -9.29 -4.31 4.85
CA GLY A 44 -8.15 -3.98 3.99
C GLY A 44 -8.45 -3.02 2.82
N TRP A 45 -9.67 -2.50 2.73
CA TRP A 45 -10.12 -1.67 1.61
C TRP A 45 -9.53 -0.26 1.63
N ARG A 46 -9.27 0.32 2.79
CA ARG A 46 -8.66 1.66 2.89
C ARG A 46 -7.21 1.63 2.41
N SER A 47 -6.45 0.64 2.87
CA SER A 47 -5.09 0.38 2.39
C SER A 47 -5.07 0.09 0.89
N ALA A 48 -5.95 -0.79 0.41
CA ALA A 48 -6.04 -1.11 -1.02
C ALA A 48 -6.42 0.11 -1.87
N PHE A 49 -7.32 0.97 -1.38
CA PHE A 49 -7.69 2.18 -2.08
C PHE A 49 -6.50 3.11 -2.27
N TRP A 50 -5.70 3.35 -1.22
CA TRP A 50 -4.48 4.14 -1.34
C TRP A 50 -3.48 3.51 -2.33
N LEU A 51 -3.27 2.20 -2.24
CA LEU A 51 -2.31 1.46 -3.07
C LEU A 51 -2.63 1.47 -4.57
N TYR A 52 -3.91 1.52 -4.93
CA TYR A 52 -4.36 1.48 -6.33
C TYR A 52 -4.94 2.82 -6.83
N SER A 53 -4.76 3.91 -6.09
CA SER A 53 -5.13 5.26 -6.54
C SER A 53 -3.94 5.98 -7.18
N PRO A 54 -4.13 6.71 -8.29
CA PRO A 54 -3.11 7.59 -8.85
C PRO A 54 -2.58 8.57 -7.79
N HIS A 55 -1.26 8.67 -7.67
CA HIS A 55 -0.64 9.42 -6.58
C HIS A 55 0.27 10.55 -7.10
N ALA A 56 0.04 11.79 -6.66
CA ALA A 56 0.75 12.97 -7.16
C ALA A 56 2.27 12.89 -6.92
N ASN A 57 2.70 12.49 -5.72
CA ASN A 57 4.11 12.31 -5.36
C ASN A 57 4.80 11.15 -6.11
N LEU A 58 4.01 10.31 -6.80
CA LEU A 58 4.47 9.21 -7.63
C LEU A 58 4.34 9.51 -9.12
N GLY A 59 4.13 10.78 -9.51
CA GLY A 59 3.99 11.16 -10.91
C GLY A 59 2.69 10.67 -11.55
N GLY A 60 1.65 10.47 -10.75
CA GLY A 60 0.34 9.99 -11.22
C GLY A 60 0.23 8.46 -11.34
N GLN A 61 1.31 7.71 -11.12
CA GLN A 61 1.25 6.26 -11.00
C GLN A 61 0.65 5.85 -9.64
N THR A 62 0.15 4.62 -9.56
CA THR A 62 -0.32 4.06 -8.30
C THR A 62 0.87 3.60 -7.44
N PRO A 63 0.75 3.64 -6.10
CA PRO A 63 1.76 3.06 -5.22
C PRO A 63 2.07 1.60 -5.54
N ALA A 64 1.06 0.78 -5.86
CA ALA A 64 1.23 -0.63 -6.22
C ALA A 64 2.12 -0.81 -7.47
N GLU A 65 1.90 -0.03 -8.53
CA GLU A 65 2.73 -0.08 -9.74
C GLU A 65 4.18 0.33 -9.47
N VAL A 66 4.39 1.41 -8.71
CA VAL A 66 5.74 1.89 -8.39
C VAL A 66 6.47 0.89 -7.49
N PHE A 67 5.77 0.29 -6.52
CA PHE A 67 6.32 -0.64 -5.55
C PHE A 67 7.02 -1.84 -6.20
N GLU A 68 6.57 -2.28 -7.37
CA GLU A 68 7.21 -3.39 -8.08
C GLU A 68 8.64 -3.10 -8.53
N SER A 69 8.95 -1.82 -8.78
CA SER A 69 10.23 -1.35 -9.33
C SER A 69 11.07 -0.54 -8.33
N ASP A 70 10.42 0.21 -7.44
CA ASP A 70 11.04 1.10 -6.47
C ASP A 70 10.22 1.15 -5.16
N PRO A 71 10.31 0.10 -4.31
CA PRO A 71 9.63 0.07 -3.02
C PRO A 71 10.00 1.24 -2.11
N SER A 72 11.27 1.66 -2.11
CA SER A 72 11.78 2.72 -1.24
C SER A 72 11.07 4.05 -1.49
N ARG A 73 10.78 4.37 -2.75
CA ARG A 73 10.01 5.58 -3.10
C ARG A 73 8.59 5.54 -2.53
N VAL A 74 7.92 4.40 -2.58
CA VAL A 74 6.57 4.25 -2.02
C VAL A 74 6.58 4.32 -0.50
N LEU A 75 7.57 3.68 0.15
CA LEU A 75 7.75 3.75 1.61
C LEU A 75 7.98 5.19 2.09
N SER A 76 8.79 5.97 1.36
CA SER A 76 9.01 7.39 1.67
C SER A 76 7.72 8.19 1.57
N VAL A 77 6.89 7.95 0.55
CA VAL A 77 5.59 8.64 0.40
C VAL A 77 4.62 8.24 1.50
N ALA A 78 4.53 6.95 1.84
CA ALA A 78 3.68 6.47 2.93
C ALA A 78 4.11 7.05 4.29
N LEU A 79 5.43 7.15 4.54
CA LEU A 79 5.95 7.74 5.77
C LEU A 79 5.58 9.23 5.87
N ASP A 80 5.80 10.00 4.80
CA ASP A 80 5.46 11.42 4.75
C ASP A 80 3.96 11.66 4.91
N GLU A 81 3.11 10.88 4.24
CA GLU A 81 1.66 11.08 4.28
C GLU A 81 1.02 10.68 5.62
N PHE A 82 1.46 9.58 6.23
CA PHE A 82 0.83 9.05 7.45
C PHE A 82 1.51 9.47 8.75
N TYR A 83 2.77 9.92 8.67
CA TYR A 83 3.58 10.29 9.84
C TYR A 83 4.32 11.62 9.68
N GLY A 84 4.17 12.32 8.54
CA GLY A 84 4.69 13.67 8.35
C GLY A 84 4.01 14.66 9.31
N ASP A 85 4.75 15.72 9.63
CA ASP A 85 4.26 16.78 10.51
C ASP A 85 3.16 17.59 9.81
N PRO A 86 1.93 17.68 10.37
CA PRO A 86 0.86 18.48 9.78
C PRO A 86 1.23 19.96 9.61
N ASP A 87 2.20 20.48 10.37
CA ASP A 87 2.70 21.85 10.27
C ASP A 87 3.67 22.08 9.09
N THR A 88 3.97 21.09 8.26
CA THR A 88 4.82 21.29 7.05
C THR A 88 3.99 21.38 5.76
N ALA A 89 2.66 21.24 5.84
CA ALA A 89 1.77 21.12 4.68
C ALA A 89 1.13 22.46 4.22
N TRP A 90 1.65 23.63 4.61
CA TRP A 90 1.09 24.95 4.25
C TRP A 90 1.95 25.77 3.30
#